data_AF-A0A061NR97-F1
#
_entry.id   AF-A0A061NR97-F1
#
_cell.length_a   1.000
_cell.length_b   1.000
_cell.length_c   1.000
_cell.angle_alpha   90.00
_cell.angle_beta   90.00
_cell.angle_gamma   90.00
#
_symmetry.space_group_name_H-M   'P 1'
#
loop_
_entity.id
_entity.type
_entity.pdbx_description
1 polymer ?
#
loop_
_entity_poly.entity_id
_entity_poly.type
_entity_poly.pdbx_seq_one_letter_code
_entity_poly.pdbx_strand_id
1 'polypeptide(L)' 'MNIGFGSILVILIAALIVFGPNKLPEVGRATGSAVREFRKATQNVLNDTKKNK' A
#
# COMPACT_ATOMS: atom_id res chain seq x y z
N MET A 1 -7.83 -27.60 11.98
CA MET A 1 -8.61 -26.37 11.71
C MET A 1 -7.72 -25.44 10.93
N ASN A 2 -7.86 -25.40 9.61
CA ASN A 2 -7.00 -24.57 8.77
C ASN A 2 -7.36 -23.11 9.08
N ILE A 3 -6.38 -22.28 9.47
CA ILE A 3 -6.56 -20.82 9.57
C ILE A 3 -6.69 -20.33 8.13
N GLY A 4 -7.89 -20.52 7.59
CA GLY A 4 -8.21 -20.25 6.21
C GLY A 4 -8.72 -18.83 6.04
N PHE A 5 -8.94 -18.47 4.77
CA PHE A 5 -9.46 -17.19 4.31
C PHE A 5 -10.70 -16.70 5.08
N GLY A 6 -11.52 -17.59 5.65
CA GLY A 6 -12.65 -17.20 6.49
C GLY A 6 -12.26 -16.41 7.75
N SER A 7 -11.15 -16.77 8.41
CA SER A 7 -10.70 -16.09 9.64
C SER A 7 -10.20 -14.67 9.36
N ILE A 8 -9.43 -14.48 8.28
CA ILE A 8 -8.96 -13.15 7.87
C ILE A 8 -10.13 -12.25 7.49
N LEU A 9 -11.17 -12.80 6.86
CA LEU A 9 -12.35 -12.05 6.42
C LEU A 9 -13.15 -11.48 7.61
N VAL A 10 -13.30 -12.25 8.69
CA VAL A 10 -13.97 -11.78 9.92
C VAL A 10 -13.22 -10.61 10.55
N ILE A 11 -11.89 -10.70 10.63
CA ILE A 11 -11.05 -9.61 11.15
C ILE A 11 -11.17 -8.38 10.26
N LEU A 12 -11.18 -8.57 8.94
CA LEU A 12 -11.35 -7.49 7.96
C LEU A 12 -12.69 -6.78 8.16
N ILE A 13 -13.79 -7.53 8.31
CA ILE A 13 -15.12 -6.96 8.57
C ILE A 13 -15.13 -6.19 9.90
N ALA A 14 -14.56 -6.75 10.97
CA ALA A 14 -14.46 -6.07 12.26
C ALA A 14 -13.67 -4.76 12.14
N ALA A 15 -12.52 -4.78 11.46
CA ALA A 15 -11.72 -3.58 11.20
C ALA A 15 -12.50 -2.56 10.34
N LEU A 16 -13.28 -3.02 9.37
CA LEU A 16 -14.12 -2.17 8.53
C LEU A 16 -15.27 -1.51 9.29
N ILE A 17 -15.80 -2.14 10.33
CA ILE A 17 -16.81 -1.52 11.19
C ILE A 17 -16.17 -0.41 12.04
N VAL A 18 -14.98 -0.64 12.57
CA VAL A 18 -14.25 0.35 13.39
C VAL A 18 -13.74 1.53 12.57
N PHE A 19 -13.10 1.25 11.43
CA PHE A 19 -12.44 2.27 10.61
C PHE A 19 -13.30 2.77 9.45
N GLY A 20 -14.30 2.01 9.03
CA GLY A 20 -15.14 2.30 7.86
C GLY A 20 -14.59 1.75 6.53
N PRO A 21 -15.44 1.26 5.62
CA PRO A 21 -15.05 0.72 4.31
C PRO A 21 -14.39 1.75 3.38
N ASN A 22 -14.66 3.05 3.60
CA ASN A 22 -14.07 4.12 2.80
C ASN A 22 -12.64 4.48 3.24
N LYS A 23 -12.24 4.16 4.49
CA LYS A 23 -10.89 4.50 4.99
C LYS A 23 -9.80 3.60 4.46
N LEU A 24 -10.06 2.31 4.23
CA LEU A 24 -9.05 1.42 3.63
C LEU A 24 -8.62 1.88 2.22
N PRO A 25 -9.54 2.19 1.27
CA PRO A 25 -9.18 2.75 -0.04
C PRO A 25 -8.50 4.11 0.04
N GLU A 26 -8.93 4.99 0.96
CA GLU A 26 -8.36 6.33 1.15
C GLU A 26 -6.88 6.24 1.58
N VAL A 27 -6.60 5.40 2.60
CA VAL A 27 -5.23 5.12 3.05
C VAL A 27 -4.41 4.45 1.95
N GLY A 28 -4.99 3.47 1.24
CA GLY A 28 -4.33 2.82 0.11
C GLY A 28 -3.95 3.79 -1.02
N ARG A 29 -4.81 4.77 -1.32
CA ARG A 29 -4.53 5.83 -2.31
C ARG A 29 -3.42 6.76 -1.84
N ALA A 30 -3.46 7.21 -0.58
CA ALA A 30 -2.43 8.09 -0.02
C ALA A 30 -1.05 7.39 0.00
N THR A 31 -0.99 6.18 0.56
CA THR A 31 0.23 5.37 0.61
C THR A 31 0.70 4.98 -0.79
N GLY A 32 -0.22 4.64 -1.69
CA GLY A 32 0.10 4.30 -3.08
C GLY A 32 0.72 5.47 -3.85
N SER A 33 0.20 6.68 -3.66
CA SER A 33 0.77 7.91 -4.23
C SER A 33 2.17 8.17 -3.67
N ALA A 34 2.36 8.04 -2.35
CA ALA A 34 3.66 8.20 -1.71
C ALA A 34 4.69 7.18 -2.24
N VAL A 35 4.32 5.90 -2.34
CA VAL A 35 5.18 4.84 -2.90
C VAL A 35 5.50 5.10 -4.37
N ARG A 36 4.55 5.61 -5.15
CA ARG A 36 4.76 5.97 -6.56
C ARG A 36 5.77 7.10 -6.72
N GLU A 37 5.66 8.14 -5.90
CA GLU A 37 6.60 9.26 -5.89
C GLU A 37 7.98 8.83 -5.41
N PHE A 38 8.04 8.03 -4.33
CA PHE A 38 9.29 7.46 -3.84
C PHE A 38 10.00 6.64 -4.94
N ARG A 39 9.26 5.78 -5.65
CA ARG A 39 9.82 4.98 -6.76
C ARG A 39 10.37 5.88 -7.88
N LYS A 40 9.67 6.95 -8.24
CA LYS A 40 10.12 7.91 -9.26
C LYS A 40 11.41 8.61 -8.84
N ALA A 41 11.47 9.11 -7.60
CA ALA A 41 12.66 9.76 -7.06
C ALA A 41 13.87 8.81 -7.10
N THR A 42 13.70 7.57 -6.62
CA THR A 42 14.75 6.55 -6.66
C THR A 42 15.18 6.21 -8.08
N GLN A 43 14.25 6.11 -9.03
CA GLN A 43 14.59 5.88 -10.45
C GLN A 43 15.39 7.03 -11.06
N ASN A 44 15.04 8.28 -10.77
CA ASN A 44 15.78 9.44 -11.27
C ASN A 44 17.22 9.44 -10.74
N VAL A 45 17.42 9.18 -9.45
CA VAL A 45 18.76 9.07 -8.83
C VAL A 45 19.60 7.96 -9.48
N LEU A 46 19.00 6.78 -9.70
CA LEU A 46 19.66 5.66 -10.37
C LEU A 46 20.05 5.99 -11.82
N ASN A 47 19.19 6.70 -12.56
CA ASN A 47 19.43 7.08 -13.94
C ASN A 47 20.49 8.19 -14.07
N ASP A 48 20.49 9.18 -13.18
CA ASP A 48 21.51 10.24 -13.13
C ASP A 48 22.89 9.68 -12.82
N THR A 49 22.96 8.66 -11.96
CA THR A 49 24.21 7.95 -11.65
C THR A 49 24.74 7.15 -12.84
N LYS A 50 23.84 6.59 -13.68
CA LYS A 50 24.21 5.87 -14.91
C LYS A 50 24.63 6.78 -16.07
N LYS A 51 24.13 8.02 -16.13
CA LYS A 51 24.40 8.94 -17.24
C LYS A 51 25.76 9.65 -17.12
N ASN A 52 26.38 9.65 -15.94
CA ASN A 52 27.66 10.32 -15.66
C ASN A 52 28.86 9.37 -15.62
N LYS A 53 28.76 8.22 -16.30
CA LYS A 53 29.87 7.28 -16.52
C LYS A 53 30.03 7.04 -18.01
#